data_AF-A0A453QFS0-F1
#
_entry.id   AF-A0A453QFS0-F1
#
_cell.length_a   1.000
_cell.length_b   1.000
_cell.length_c   1.000
_cell.angle_alpha   90.00
_cell.angle_beta   90.00
_cell.angle_gamma   90.00
#
_symmetry.space_group_name_H-M   'P 1'
#
loop_
_entity.id
_entity.type
_entity.pdbx_description
1 polymer ?
#
loop_
_entity_poly.entity_id
_entity_poly.type
_entity_poly.pdbx_seq_one_letter_code
_entity_poly.pdbx_strand_id
1 'polypeptide(L)'
;VCLEHQVKYGEHVGIIGSAKELGAWKQHVELDWTQDGWVCQLELPSEALVEFKFVIVSKGGNDKTWEGGDNRAIQLPKGGTLDIACNWDKTEEPLGPSGTPKVDRAPKHVVPQTAGDVSAASSAPGTDSSSFGGQWQGSEAVFMRSNEHGNKSSDRMWDTAGLGGMALKLVEGDKSSKNWWQKLDLVRRLVSEPVDDQSRLEALICSAIYLKWIYTGQISCSEDGGHYRPNKHAEISRQIFRELEKMYYTKGISPEDVLVIRKIHPCLPSFKSEFTATVPLTRIRDIAHRNDIPHELKQEIKHTIQNKLHRSAGPEDLVATEAMLTRITKNPGEYNGAFVEQFQIFYSELKDFFNAGR
;
A
#
# COMPACT_ATOMS: atom_id res chain seq x y z
N VAL A 1 -22.12 -7.66 15.48
CA VAL A 1 -22.50 -6.88 14.27
C VAL A 1 -21.23 -6.49 13.54
N CYS A 2 -21.19 -6.65 12.21
CA CYS A 2 -20.13 -6.14 11.34
C CYS A 2 -20.75 -5.31 10.21
N LEU A 3 -20.21 -4.13 9.95
CA LEU A 3 -20.61 -3.23 8.87
C LEU A 3 -19.42 -3.00 7.93
N GLU A 4 -19.60 -3.34 6.67
CA GLU A 4 -18.63 -3.04 5.61
C GLU A 4 -18.89 -1.63 5.07
N HIS A 5 -18.13 -0.64 5.59
CA HIS A 5 -18.21 0.74 5.12
C HIS A 5 -16.93 1.54 5.37
N GLN A 6 -16.57 2.43 4.44
CA GLN A 6 -15.43 3.34 4.56
C GLN A 6 -15.93 4.76 4.86
N VAL A 7 -15.32 5.41 5.85
CA VAL A 7 -15.63 6.79 6.26
C VAL A 7 -14.43 7.70 6.07
N LYS A 8 -14.62 9.03 6.13
CA LYS A 8 -13.51 9.98 5.99
C LYS A 8 -12.66 10.03 7.26
N TYR A 9 -11.46 10.56 7.13
CA TYR A 9 -10.53 10.66 8.26
C TYR A 9 -11.09 11.53 9.38
N GLY A 10 -11.13 10.99 10.60
CA GLY A 10 -11.68 11.64 11.79
C GLY A 10 -13.19 11.45 11.98
N GLU A 11 -13.86 10.75 11.07
CA GLU A 11 -15.22 10.23 11.28
C GLU A 11 -15.16 8.85 11.94
N HIS A 12 -16.22 8.48 12.64
CA HIS A 12 -16.41 7.15 13.21
C HIS A 12 -17.84 6.66 12.95
N VAL A 13 -18.04 5.35 13.02
CA VAL A 13 -19.37 4.76 12.85
C VAL A 13 -19.97 4.45 14.22
N GLY A 14 -21.26 4.77 14.36
CA GLY A 14 -22.09 4.36 15.48
C GLY A 14 -23.31 3.56 15.02
N ILE A 15 -23.92 2.83 15.96
CA ILE A 15 -25.23 2.18 15.80
C ILE A 15 -26.21 2.78 16.79
N ILE A 16 -27.43 3.05 16.33
CA ILE A 16 -28.55 3.57 17.13
C ILE A 16 -29.77 2.69 16.87
N GLY A 17 -30.53 2.35 17.89
CA GLY A 17 -31.72 1.52 17.72
C GLY A 17 -32.75 1.61 18.84
N SER A 18 -33.80 0.80 18.71
CA SER A 18 -34.97 0.80 19.60
C SER A 18 -34.69 0.24 20.99
N ALA A 19 -33.75 -0.71 21.11
CA ALA A 19 -33.33 -1.28 22.38
C ALA A 19 -32.58 -0.26 23.24
N LYS A 20 -32.65 -0.41 24.56
CA LYS A 20 -31.97 0.50 25.51
C LYS A 20 -30.45 0.45 25.34
N GLU A 21 -29.93 -0.73 25.07
CA GLU A 21 -28.52 -1.03 24.85
C GLU A 21 -28.03 -0.46 23.51
N LEU A 22 -28.96 -0.19 22.59
CA LEU A 22 -28.75 0.55 21.33
C LEU A 22 -29.09 2.05 21.47
N GLY A 23 -29.24 2.54 22.69
CA GLY A 23 -29.44 3.94 23.00
C GLY A 23 -30.85 4.49 22.79
N ALA A 24 -31.85 3.64 22.54
CA ALA A 24 -33.27 3.98 22.42
C ALA A 24 -33.54 5.19 21.50
N TRP A 25 -32.90 5.20 20.32
CA TRP A 25 -32.94 6.28 19.32
C TRP A 25 -32.38 7.64 19.78
N LYS A 26 -31.70 7.72 20.92
CA LYS A 26 -31.16 8.97 21.49
C LYS A 26 -29.63 9.00 21.48
N GLN A 27 -29.01 7.93 21.95
CA GLN A 27 -27.55 7.79 22.00
C GLN A 27 -27.09 6.73 21.00
N HIS A 28 -25.86 6.86 20.52
CA HIS A 28 -25.24 5.85 19.68
C HIS A 28 -24.26 5.03 20.49
N VAL A 29 -24.10 3.78 20.10
CA VAL A 29 -22.99 2.93 20.52
C VAL A 29 -21.92 3.03 19.44
N GLU A 30 -20.69 3.35 19.83
CA GLU A 30 -19.55 3.42 18.90
C GLU A 30 -19.14 2.02 18.43
N LEU A 31 -18.75 1.90 17.16
CA LEU A 31 -18.18 0.67 16.59
C LEU A 31 -16.65 0.78 16.54
N ASP A 32 -15.99 -0.35 16.71
CA ASP A 32 -14.55 -0.48 16.56
C ASP A 32 -14.20 -0.78 15.10
N TRP A 33 -13.18 -0.12 14.56
CA TRP A 33 -12.70 -0.42 13.21
C TRP A 33 -11.77 -1.64 13.20
N THR A 34 -12.00 -2.56 12.26
CA THR A 34 -11.14 -3.72 11.96
C THR A 34 -10.86 -3.82 10.46
N GLN A 35 -9.98 -4.74 10.06
CA GLN A 35 -9.70 -4.99 8.65
C GLN A 35 -10.92 -5.50 7.88
N ASP A 36 -11.85 -6.17 8.57
CA ASP A 36 -13.06 -6.75 7.99
C ASP A 36 -14.28 -5.81 8.04
N GLY A 37 -14.12 -4.60 8.61
CA GLY A 37 -15.18 -3.61 8.75
C GLY A 37 -15.34 -3.05 10.16
N TRP A 38 -16.41 -2.29 10.37
CA TRP A 38 -16.78 -1.71 11.67
C TRP A 38 -17.55 -2.75 12.48
N VAL A 39 -17.10 -3.05 13.69
CA VAL A 39 -17.65 -4.12 14.52
C VAL A 39 -18.11 -3.62 15.88
N CYS A 40 -19.18 -4.22 16.39
CA CYS A 40 -19.54 -4.12 17.81
C CYS A 40 -20.19 -5.43 18.29
N GLN A 41 -20.02 -5.69 19.58
CA GLN A 41 -20.72 -6.75 20.30
C GLN A 41 -21.74 -6.10 21.23
N LEU A 42 -22.97 -6.61 21.20
CA LEU A 42 -24.10 -6.06 21.95
C LEU A 42 -24.82 -7.21 22.66
N GLU A 43 -25.13 -7.01 23.93
CA GLU A 43 -25.98 -7.91 24.70
C GLU A 43 -27.41 -7.36 24.68
N LEU A 44 -28.33 -8.06 24.01
CA LEU A 44 -29.71 -7.62 23.82
C LEU A 44 -30.71 -8.62 24.42
N PRO A 45 -31.92 -8.17 24.84
CA PRO A 45 -32.94 -9.08 25.35
C PRO A 45 -33.34 -10.15 24.33
N SER A 46 -33.32 -11.42 24.74
CA SER A 46 -33.76 -12.55 23.91
C SER A 46 -35.22 -12.40 23.47
N GLU A 47 -35.56 -12.92 22.29
CA GLU A 47 -36.91 -12.86 21.71
C GLU A 47 -37.48 -11.45 21.47
N ALA A 48 -36.66 -10.41 21.54
CA ALA A 48 -37.07 -9.06 21.20
C ALA A 48 -36.99 -8.78 19.69
N LEU A 49 -37.94 -8.01 19.18
CA LEU A 49 -37.84 -7.35 17.88
C LEU A 49 -37.05 -6.05 18.08
N VAL A 50 -35.89 -5.97 17.43
CA VAL A 50 -34.98 -4.82 17.54
C VAL A 50 -34.88 -4.12 16.21
N GLU A 51 -35.09 -2.82 16.22
CA GLU A 51 -34.86 -1.95 15.06
C GLU A 51 -33.61 -1.12 15.28
N PHE A 52 -32.81 -0.90 14.23
CA PHE A 52 -31.61 -0.08 14.32
C PHE A 52 -31.24 0.57 13.00
N LYS A 53 -30.33 1.53 13.08
CA LYS A 53 -29.61 2.14 11.97
C LYS A 53 -28.17 2.46 12.32
N PHE A 54 -27.33 2.50 11.30
CA PHE A 54 -25.97 3.04 11.41
C PHE A 54 -25.95 4.56 11.20
N VAL A 55 -24.98 5.20 11.85
CA VAL A 55 -24.68 6.63 11.72
C VAL A 55 -23.19 6.86 11.55
N ILE A 56 -22.81 7.81 10.70
CA ILE A 56 -21.45 8.35 10.64
C ILE A 56 -21.42 9.60 11.52
N VAL A 57 -20.52 9.62 12.49
CA VAL A 57 -20.36 10.72 13.43
C VAL A 57 -19.15 11.55 13.03
N SER A 58 -19.33 12.87 12.93
CA SER A 58 -18.31 13.79 12.45
C SER A 58 -17.18 14.03 13.46
N LYS A 59 -16.06 14.56 12.97
CA LYS A 59 -14.92 14.96 13.80
C LYS A 59 -15.33 16.05 14.80
N GLY A 60 -15.54 15.67 16.05
CA GLY A 60 -16.02 16.55 17.13
C GLY A 60 -17.34 16.10 17.76
N GLY A 61 -17.98 15.04 17.25
CA GLY A 61 -19.12 14.38 17.89
C GLY A 61 -20.48 15.08 17.76
N ASN A 62 -20.52 16.28 17.16
CA ASN A 62 -21.72 17.11 17.13
C ASN A 62 -22.67 16.81 15.97
N ASP A 63 -22.17 16.34 14.82
CA ASP A 63 -23.02 16.03 13.66
C ASP A 63 -23.04 14.53 13.36
N LYS A 64 -24.21 14.04 12.92
CA LYS A 64 -24.43 12.65 12.54
C LYS A 64 -25.10 12.56 11.18
N THR A 65 -24.56 11.72 10.31
CA THR A 65 -25.18 11.34 9.04
C THR A 65 -25.77 9.94 9.17
N TRP A 66 -27.06 9.79 8.93
CA TRP A 66 -27.75 8.50 9.03
C TRP A 66 -27.60 7.69 7.75
N GLU A 67 -27.60 6.36 7.87
CA GLU A 67 -27.81 5.51 6.71
C GLU A 67 -29.20 5.76 6.09
N GLY A 68 -29.26 5.67 4.77
CA GLY A 68 -30.48 5.77 3.97
C GLY A 68 -31.41 4.57 4.15
N GLY A 69 -32.60 4.66 3.53
CA GLY A 69 -33.61 3.59 3.57
C GLY A 69 -34.40 3.54 4.88
N ASP A 70 -35.16 2.46 5.08
CA ASP A 70 -35.94 2.21 6.30
C ASP A 70 -35.06 1.66 7.44
N ASN A 71 -35.62 1.56 8.66
CA ASN A 71 -34.92 0.93 9.78
C ASN A 71 -34.66 -0.55 9.50
N ARG A 72 -33.47 -1.03 9.88
CA ARG A 72 -33.17 -2.45 9.90
C ARG A 72 -33.91 -3.10 11.06
N ALA A 73 -34.65 -4.18 10.82
CA ALA A 73 -35.37 -4.91 11.86
C ALA A 73 -34.86 -6.35 11.98
N ILE A 74 -34.57 -6.79 13.20
CA ILE A 74 -34.12 -8.16 13.49
C ILE A 74 -34.89 -8.76 14.66
N GLN A 75 -35.35 -9.99 14.47
CA GLN A 75 -35.97 -10.79 15.54
C GLN A 75 -34.88 -11.60 16.24
N LEU A 76 -34.64 -11.33 17.51
CA LEU A 76 -33.60 -12.03 18.27
C LEU A 76 -34.04 -13.44 18.67
N PRO A 77 -33.11 -14.43 18.67
CA PRO A 77 -33.42 -15.78 19.09
C PRO A 77 -33.68 -15.89 20.60
N LYS A 78 -34.16 -17.06 21.03
CA LYS A 78 -34.37 -17.42 22.45
C LYS A 78 -33.11 -17.39 23.32
N GLY A 79 -31.94 -17.31 22.70
CA GLY A 79 -30.63 -17.22 23.33
C GLY A 79 -29.52 -17.61 22.36
N GLY A 80 -28.28 -17.34 22.74
CA GLY A 80 -27.08 -17.61 21.93
C GLY A 80 -26.51 -16.35 21.26
N THR A 81 -25.45 -16.55 20.48
CA THR A 81 -24.76 -15.48 19.75
C THR A 81 -25.26 -15.45 18.31
N LEU A 82 -25.56 -14.25 17.80
CA LEU A 82 -25.96 -14.02 16.43
C LEU A 82 -25.00 -13.04 15.76
N ASP A 83 -24.31 -13.52 14.73
CA ASP A 83 -23.46 -12.69 13.89
C ASP A 83 -24.27 -12.16 12.71
N ILE A 84 -24.20 -10.84 12.51
CA ILE A 84 -24.82 -10.16 11.36
C ILE A 84 -23.76 -9.33 10.65
N ALA A 85 -23.71 -9.46 9.33
CA ALA A 85 -22.91 -8.64 8.43
C ALA A 85 -23.85 -7.71 7.65
N CYS A 86 -23.51 -6.44 7.53
CA CYS A 86 -24.33 -5.40 6.93
C CYS A 86 -23.52 -4.59 5.92
N ASN A 87 -24.17 -4.10 4.87
CA ASN A 87 -23.62 -3.09 3.96
C ASN A 87 -24.32 -1.75 4.16
N TRP A 88 -23.59 -0.63 4.07
CA TRP A 88 -24.16 0.71 4.20
C TRP A 88 -25.25 0.99 3.15
N ASP A 89 -26.35 1.65 3.55
CA ASP A 89 -27.53 1.97 2.74
C ASP A 89 -28.27 0.75 2.13
N LYS A 90 -27.94 -0.47 2.57
CA LYS A 90 -28.61 -1.71 2.17
C LYS A 90 -29.50 -2.25 3.29
N THR A 91 -30.52 -1.48 3.67
CA THR A 91 -31.36 -1.79 4.84
C THR A 91 -32.36 -2.92 4.62
N GLU A 92 -32.61 -3.28 3.36
CA GLU A 92 -33.47 -4.42 2.97
C GLU A 92 -32.73 -5.77 2.93
N GLU A 93 -31.42 -5.80 3.20
CA GLU A 93 -30.65 -7.05 3.24
C GLU A 93 -31.13 -7.98 4.36
N PRO A 94 -31.26 -9.30 4.11
CA PRO A 94 -31.69 -10.24 5.13
C PRO A 94 -30.65 -10.33 6.26
N LEU A 95 -31.09 -9.98 7.47
CA LEU A 95 -30.26 -10.03 8.68
C LEU A 95 -30.41 -11.42 9.34
N GLY A 96 -29.43 -12.30 9.12
CA GLY A 96 -29.39 -13.63 9.72
C GLY A 96 -28.39 -14.58 9.05
N PRO A 97 -28.16 -15.78 9.61
CA PRO A 97 -27.14 -16.68 9.10
C PRO A 97 -27.64 -17.42 7.85
N SER A 98 -27.31 -16.88 6.67
CA SER A 98 -27.21 -17.68 5.45
C SER A 98 -26.21 -17.04 4.48
N GLY A 99 -24.98 -17.57 4.49
CA GLY A 99 -23.92 -17.23 3.53
C GLY A 99 -22.52 -17.43 4.11
N THR A 100 -22.13 -18.68 4.35
CA THR A 100 -20.80 -19.08 4.81
C THR A 100 -19.65 -18.41 4.02
N PRO A 101 -18.68 -17.74 4.67
CA PRO A 101 -17.29 -17.87 4.26
C PRO A 101 -16.82 -19.24 4.75
N LYS A 102 -16.44 -20.14 3.81
CA LYS A 102 -15.78 -21.39 4.17
C LYS A 102 -14.49 -21.07 4.92
N VAL A 103 -14.47 -21.29 6.23
CA VAL A 103 -13.27 -21.52 7.01
C VAL A 103 -13.45 -22.86 7.71
N ASP A 104 -13.09 -23.93 7.02
CA ASP A 104 -12.84 -25.21 7.68
C ASP A 104 -11.61 -25.05 8.58
N ARG A 105 -11.85 -24.88 9.88
CA ARG A 105 -10.82 -25.00 10.91
C ARG A 105 -11.13 -26.24 11.74
N ALA A 106 -10.55 -27.37 11.35
CA ALA A 106 -10.32 -28.49 12.27
C ALA A 106 -8.80 -28.77 12.35
N PRO A 107 -8.25 -29.03 13.56
CA PRO A 107 -6.82 -29.17 13.77
C PRO A 107 -6.37 -30.59 13.44
N LYS A 108 -5.17 -30.77 12.85
CA LYS A 108 -4.38 -32.00 13.00
C LYS A 108 -2.94 -31.87 12.48
N HIS A 109 -2.02 -32.15 13.41
CA HIS A 109 -0.76 -32.88 13.33
C HIS A 109 -0.04 -33.13 11.99
N VAL A 110 1.27 -32.87 12.07
CA VAL A 110 2.46 -33.22 11.27
C VAL A 110 2.44 -34.63 10.61
N VAL A 111 2.83 -34.71 9.33
CA VAL A 111 3.99 -35.44 8.72
C VAL A 111 3.81 -35.48 7.17
N PRO A 112 4.89 -35.41 6.33
CA PRO A 112 4.84 -34.99 4.92
C PRO A 112 4.99 -36.12 3.88
N GLN A 113 4.88 -35.72 2.58
CA GLN A 113 5.11 -36.42 1.27
C GLN A 113 3.81 -36.56 0.46
N THR A 114 3.70 -36.35 -0.86
CA THR A 114 4.64 -36.34 -2.00
C THR A 114 3.97 -35.63 -3.21
N ALA A 115 4.78 -35.26 -4.21
CA ALA A 115 4.41 -34.57 -5.45
C ALA A 115 3.37 -35.30 -6.33
N GLY A 116 2.61 -34.53 -7.13
CA GLY A 116 1.79 -35.05 -8.22
C GLY A 116 0.77 -34.07 -8.81
N ASP A 117 1.20 -33.40 -9.88
CA ASP A 117 0.47 -32.90 -11.05
C ASP A 117 -0.65 -31.85 -11.02
N VAL A 118 -0.51 -31.03 -12.07
CA VAL A 118 -1.24 -29.85 -12.54
C VAL A 118 -2.58 -30.19 -13.19
N SER A 119 -3.55 -29.26 -13.07
CA SER A 119 -4.37 -28.84 -14.22
C SER A 119 -5.07 -27.50 -13.95
N ALA A 120 -4.94 -26.63 -14.94
CA ALA A 120 -5.36 -25.24 -14.96
C ALA A 120 -6.87 -25.08 -15.18
N ALA A 121 -7.44 -24.01 -14.58
CA ALA A 121 -8.62 -23.35 -15.11
C ALA A 121 -8.40 -21.84 -15.01
N SER A 122 -8.38 -21.23 -16.18
CA SER A 122 -8.21 -19.83 -16.49
C SER A 122 -9.36 -18.97 -15.99
N SER A 123 -9.04 -17.91 -15.25
CA SER A 123 -9.92 -16.76 -15.06
C SER A 123 -9.07 -15.49 -15.20
N ALA A 124 -9.41 -14.70 -16.21
CA ALA A 124 -8.76 -13.43 -16.53
C ALA A 124 -8.82 -12.45 -15.34
N PRO A 125 -7.74 -11.71 -15.04
CA PRO A 125 -7.81 -10.69 -14.01
C PRO A 125 -8.52 -9.46 -14.56
N GLY A 126 -9.64 -9.13 -13.91
CA GLY A 126 -10.24 -7.80 -14.02
C GLY A 126 -9.21 -6.75 -13.59
N THR A 127 -9.25 -5.64 -14.32
CA THR A 127 -8.44 -4.43 -14.12
C THR A 127 -8.80 -3.77 -12.80
N ASP A 128 -8.32 -4.33 -11.70
CA ASP A 128 -8.21 -3.58 -10.45
C ASP A 128 -7.07 -2.58 -10.62
N SER A 129 -7.47 -1.32 -10.71
CA SER A 129 -6.62 -0.14 -10.66
C SER A 129 -5.72 -0.22 -9.41
N SER A 130 -4.51 -0.72 -9.60
CA SER A 130 -3.50 -0.83 -8.56
C SER A 130 -3.23 0.53 -7.92
N SER A 131 -2.89 0.56 -6.62
CA SER A 131 -2.72 1.79 -5.82
C SER A 131 -1.65 2.78 -6.32
N PHE A 132 -0.94 2.42 -7.39
CA PHE A 132 0.05 3.26 -8.06
C PHE A 132 -0.56 4.15 -9.18
N GLY A 133 -1.65 3.71 -9.80
CA GLY A 133 -2.19 4.20 -11.08
C GLY A 133 -3.05 5.47 -11.05
N GLY A 134 -2.85 6.35 -10.06
CA GLY A 134 -3.56 7.65 -10.00
C GLY A 134 -2.88 8.73 -9.16
N GLN A 135 -1.74 8.42 -8.54
CA GLN A 135 -1.00 9.36 -7.67
C GLN A 135 0.38 9.74 -8.21
N TRP A 136 0.81 9.12 -9.31
CA TRP A 136 2.06 9.50 -9.98
C TRP A 136 1.97 10.94 -10.48
N GLN A 137 2.90 11.76 -10.04
CA GLN A 137 3.05 13.17 -10.39
C GLN A 137 4.41 13.46 -11.05
N GLY A 138 5.22 12.42 -11.28
CA GLY A 138 6.47 12.54 -12.01
C GLY A 138 6.27 12.61 -13.52
N SER A 139 7.37 12.58 -14.27
CA SER A 139 7.31 12.53 -15.74
C SER A 139 6.68 11.22 -16.24
N GLU A 140 6.03 11.27 -17.39
CA GLU A 140 5.58 10.07 -18.10
C GLU A 140 6.77 9.18 -18.50
N ALA A 141 6.49 7.89 -18.65
CA ALA A 141 7.48 6.91 -19.09
C ALA A 141 7.89 7.19 -20.55
N VAL A 142 9.19 7.36 -20.77
CA VAL A 142 9.77 7.51 -22.12
C VAL A 142 10.47 6.22 -22.50
N PHE A 143 10.00 5.56 -23.56
CA PHE A 143 10.60 4.33 -24.06
C PHE A 143 11.84 4.63 -24.89
N MET A 144 13.00 4.29 -24.35
CA MET A 144 14.30 4.57 -24.95
C MET A 144 14.82 3.34 -25.70
N ARG A 145 15.43 3.57 -26.86
CA ARG A 145 16.11 2.51 -27.66
C ARG A 145 17.63 2.53 -27.52
N SER A 146 18.14 3.57 -26.88
CA SER A 146 19.55 3.86 -26.63
C SER A 146 19.67 4.43 -25.21
N ASN A 147 20.89 4.57 -24.68
CA ASN A 147 21.11 5.20 -23.37
C ASN A 147 21.02 6.73 -23.49
N GLU A 148 19.82 7.26 -23.73
CA GLU A 148 19.54 8.70 -23.78
C GLU A 148 18.94 9.15 -22.44
N HIS A 149 19.77 9.26 -21.41
CA HIS A 149 19.34 9.82 -20.13
C HIS A 149 19.61 11.33 -20.12
N GLY A 150 18.62 12.10 -20.54
CA GLY A 150 18.65 13.56 -20.41
C GLY A 150 18.71 13.95 -18.93
N ASN A 151 19.74 14.72 -18.54
CA ASN A 151 19.91 15.18 -17.17
C ASN A 151 18.94 16.35 -16.89
N LYS A 152 17.66 16.05 -16.66
CA LYS A 152 16.62 17.03 -16.28
C LYS A 152 16.88 17.74 -14.92
N SER A 153 18.02 17.49 -14.26
CA SER A 153 18.34 18.11 -12.96
C SER A 153 18.83 19.55 -13.05
N SER A 154 19.08 20.09 -14.26
CA SER A 154 19.56 21.47 -14.45
C SER A 154 18.60 22.55 -13.97
N ASP A 155 17.29 22.25 -13.92
CA ASP A 155 16.24 23.25 -13.69
C ASP A 155 15.72 23.25 -12.24
N ARG A 156 16.31 22.43 -11.36
CA ARG A 156 15.91 22.40 -9.95
C ARG A 156 16.61 23.50 -9.16
N MET A 157 15.81 24.30 -8.48
CA MET A 157 16.28 25.26 -7.49
C MET A 157 15.99 24.73 -6.09
N TRP A 158 17.03 24.61 -5.26
CA TRP A 158 16.90 24.36 -3.83
C TRP A 158 16.91 25.72 -3.12
N ASP A 159 15.73 26.28 -2.89
CA ASP A 159 15.60 27.46 -2.03
C ASP A 159 15.48 27.02 -0.58
N THR A 160 16.44 27.44 0.23
CA THR A 160 16.50 27.14 1.67
C THR A 160 16.14 28.34 2.54
N ALA A 161 15.73 29.46 1.93
CA ALA A 161 15.34 30.66 2.66
C ALA A 161 14.17 30.36 3.62
N GLY A 162 14.37 30.67 4.90
CA GLY A 162 13.35 30.46 5.94
C GLY A 162 13.22 29.01 6.45
N LEU A 163 14.02 28.07 5.97
CA LEU A 163 14.08 26.71 6.52
C LEU A 163 15.02 26.64 7.72
N GLY A 164 14.60 25.92 8.76
CA GLY A 164 15.41 25.57 9.92
C GLY A 164 15.30 24.09 10.27
N GLY A 165 15.94 23.68 11.36
CA GLY A 165 15.76 22.35 11.95
C GLY A 165 16.03 21.18 11.00
N MET A 166 15.14 20.20 11.01
CA MET A 166 15.23 18.99 10.19
C MET A 166 14.86 19.25 8.73
N ALA A 167 13.96 20.21 8.47
CA ALA A 167 13.60 20.59 7.12
C ALA A 167 14.80 21.12 6.32
N LEU A 168 15.62 22.00 6.92
CA LEU A 168 16.84 22.50 6.28
C LEU A 168 17.84 21.37 5.96
N LYS A 169 18.08 20.48 6.94
CA LYS A 169 18.96 19.31 6.76
C LYS A 169 18.48 18.40 5.64
N LEU A 170 17.16 18.18 5.55
CA LEU A 170 16.57 17.37 4.50
C LEU A 170 16.84 17.98 3.11
N VAL A 171 16.59 19.29 2.94
CA VAL A 171 16.75 19.96 1.63
C VAL A 171 18.21 20.01 1.20
N GLU A 172 19.14 20.31 2.11
CA GLU A 172 20.59 20.26 1.80
C GLU A 172 21.06 18.83 1.51
N GLY A 173 20.51 17.84 2.21
CA GLY A 173 20.76 16.44 1.94
C GLY A 173 20.29 16.00 0.56
N ASP A 174 19.07 16.41 0.16
CA ASP A 174 18.48 16.09 -1.14
C ASP A 174 19.28 16.68 -2.29
N LYS A 175 19.80 17.90 -2.13
CA LYS A 175 20.69 18.56 -3.10
C LYS A 175 21.91 17.71 -3.48
N SER A 176 22.41 16.91 -2.54
CA SER A 176 23.51 15.96 -2.76
C SER A 176 23.08 14.56 -3.20
N SER A 177 21.77 14.26 -3.14
CA SER A 177 21.19 12.93 -3.34
C SER A 177 20.47 12.85 -4.69
N LYS A 178 21.11 12.28 -5.70
CA LYS A 178 20.59 12.25 -7.07
C LYS A 178 19.66 11.06 -7.31
N ASN A 179 20.13 9.87 -6.96
CA ASN A 179 19.45 8.60 -7.19
C ASN A 179 18.64 8.14 -5.97
N TRP A 180 17.78 7.15 -6.18
CA TRP A 180 16.82 6.74 -5.16
C TRP A 180 17.48 6.21 -3.89
N TRP A 181 18.53 5.37 -4.00
CA TRP A 181 19.20 4.85 -2.81
C TRP A 181 19.86 5.95 -1.96
N GLN A 182 20.41 7.01 -2.56
CA GLN A 182 20.96 8.15 -1.81
C GLN A 182 19.87 8.88 -1.04
N LYS A 183 18.69 9.05 -1.66
CA LYS A 183 17.53 9.65 -1.00
C LYS A 183 17.00 8.78 0.13
N LEU A 184 16.98 7.45 -0.04
CA LEU A 184 16.67 6.51 1.06
C LEU A 184 17.72 6.59 2.18
N ASP A 185 19.01 6.67 1.83
CA ASP A 185 20.07 6.80 2.84
C ASP A 185 20.00 8.14 3.59
N LEU A 186 19.57 9.21 2.94
CA LEU A 186 19.27 10.48 3.61
C LEU A 186 18.19 10.30 4.67
N VAL A 187 17.08 9.62 4.35
CA VAL A 187 16.03 9.30 5.32
C VAL A 187 16.58 8.46 6.46
N ARG A 188 17.38 7.43 6.14
CA ARG A 188 18.05 6.59 7.14
C ARG A 188 18.89 7.44 8.11
N ARG A 189 19.66 8.40 7.60
CA ARG A 189 20.47 9.31 8.43
C ARG A 189 19.60 10.20 9.32
N LEU A 190 18.52 10.76 8.79
CA LEU A 190 17.59 11.61 9.55
C LEU A 190 16.94 10.84 10.71
N VAL A 191 16.43 9.63 10.46
CA VAL A 191 15.77 8.84 11.52
C VAL A 191 16.75 8.23 12.52
N SER A 192 18.04 8.12 12.17
CA SER A 192 19.07 7.58 13.08
C SER A 192 19.73 8.66 13.94
N GLU A 193 19.44 9.94 13.71
CA GLU A 193 20.12 11.03 14.40
C GLU A 193 19.65 11.09 15.88
N PRO A 194 20.56 11.08 16.86
CA PRO A 194 20.19 11.22 18.26
C PRO A 194 19.75 12.66 18.53
N VAL A 195 18.46 12.85 18.77
CA VAL A 195 17.84 14.16 18.98
C VAL A 195 16.83 14.11 20.12
N ASP A 196 16.42 15.28 20.63
CA ASP A 196 15.33 15.40 21.60
C ASP A 196 13.96 15.00 20.99
N ASP A 197 12.93 14.87 21.82
CA ASP A 197 11.61 14.40 21.38
C ASP A 197 10.96 15.29 20.31
N GLN A 198 11.12 16.61 20.39
CA GLN A 198 10.51 17.54 19.43
C GLN A 198 11.22 17.44 18.07
N SER A 199 12.56 17.41 18.10
CA SER A 199 13.38 17.21 16.90
C SER A 199 13.18 15.82 16.27
N ARG A 200 12.88 14.79 17.07
CA ARG A 200 12.56 13.43 16.56
C ARG A 200 11.28 13.44 15.75
N LEU A 201 10.20 14.02 16.30
CA LEU A 201 8.93 14.10 15.60
C LEU A 201 9.08 14.89 14.29
N GLU A 202 9.82 16.00 14.31
CA GLU A 202 10.13 16.77 13.09
C GLU A 202 10.87 15.91 12.05
N ALA A 203 11.89 15.15 12.47
CA ALA A 203 12.64 14.26 11.58
C ALA A 203 11.74 13.17 10.96
N LEU A 204 10.84 12.57 11.74
CA LEU A 204 9.86 11.60 11.25
C LEU A 204 8.90 12.23 10.23
N ILE A 205 8.36 13.43 10.52
CA ILE A 205 7.42 14.13 9.63
C ILE A 205 8.12 14.48 8.31
N CYS A 206 9.32 15.07 8.37
CA CYS A 206 10.11 15.38 7.19
C CYS A 206 10.41 14.12 6.37
N SER A 207 10.78 13.01 7.02
CA SER A 207 11.03 11.73 6.36
C SER A 207 9.78 11.20 5.64
N ALA A 208 8.61 11.24 6.29
CA ALA A 208 7.36 10.74 5.73
C ALA A 208 6.92 11.56 4.50
N ILE A 209 6.98 12.90 4.58
CA ILE A 209 6.66 13.80 3.47
C ILE A 209 7.62 13.56 2.31
N TYR A 210 8.92 13.52 2.59
CA TYR A 210 9.94 13.34 1.58
C TYR A 210 9.83 12.00 0.85
N LEU A 211 9.67 10.90 1.60
CA LEU A 211 9.45 9.59 1.01
C LEU A 211 8.19 9.56 0.14
N LYS A 212 7.10 10.21 0.57
CA LYS A 212 5.88 10.30 -0.25
C LYS A 212 6.12 11.04 -1.57
N TRP A 213 6.85 12.16 -1.54
CA TRP A 213 7.18 12.93 -2.75
C TRP A 213 8.12 12.18 -3.69
N ILE A 214 9.07 11.41 -3.17
CA ILE A 214 9.91 10.53 -3.97
C ILE A 214 9.06 9.42 -4.59
N TYR A 215 8.26 8.74 -3.78
CA TYR A 215 7.46 7.60 -4.19
C TYR A 215 6.43 7.95 -5.28
N THR A 216 5.90 9.18 -5.23
CA THR A 216 4.95 9.71 -6.22
C THR A 216 5.62 10.43 -7.40
N GLY A 217 6.95 10.53 -7.43
CA GLY A 217 7.70 11.17 -8.52
C GLY A 217 7.70 12.70 -8.50
N GLN A 218 7.12 13.34 -7.48
CA GLN A 218 7.20 14.81 -7.28
C GLN A 218 8.66 15.26 -7.11
N ILE A 219 9.46 14.44 -6.43
CA ILE A 219 10.93 14.56 -6.41
C ILE A 219 11.48 13.41 -7.24
N SER A 220 11.90 13.69 -8.47
CA SER A 220 12.47 12.64 -9.32
C SER A 220 13.81 12.14 -8.80
N CYS A 221 14.06 10.87 -9.11
CA CYS A 221 15.34 10.20 -8.96
C CYS A 221 16.07 10.20 -10.30
N SER A 222 17.35 10.57 -10.32
CA SER A 222 18.19 10.50 -11.51
C SER A 222 19.34 9.54 -11.33
N GLU A 223 19.75 8.89 -12.41
CA GLU A 223 20.94 8.05 -12.41
C GLU A 223 22.22 8.89 -12.33
N ASP A 224 23.22 8.39 -11.62
CA ASP A 224 24.56 8.96 -11.52
C ASP A 224 25.62 8.10 -12.25
N GLY A 225 25.17 7.14 -13.08
CA GLY A 225 26.03 6.21 -13.82
C GLY A 225 26.61 5.06 -12.99
N GLY A 226 26.26 4.98 -11.69
CA GLY A 226 26.67 3.88 -10.82
C GLY A 226 25.91 2.57 -11.09
N HIS A 227 26.38 1.49 -10.46
CA HIS A 227 25.78 0.16 -10.51
C HIS A 227 25.30 -0.29 -9.13
N TYR A 228 24.06 0.11 -8.80
CA TYR A 228 23.38 -0.16 -7.54
C TYR A 228 22.15 -1.03 -7.78
N ARG A 229 22.33 -2.33 -7.58
CA ARG A 229 21.24 -3.30 -7.69
C ARG A 229 20.13 -3.02 -6.66
N PRO A 230 18.90 -3.54 -6.88
CA PRO A 230 17.77 -3.34 -5.97
C PRO A 230 18.03 -3.77 -4.53
N ASN A 231 18.94 -4.73 -4.30
CA ASN A 231 19.29 -5.20 -2.97
C ASN A 231 19.90 -4.12 -2.07
N LYS A 232 20.60 -3.13 -2.65
CA LYS A 232 21.10 -1.97 -1.90
C LYS A 232 19.94 -1.16 -1.32
N HIS A 233 18.88 -0.96 -2.10
CA HIS A 233 17.70 -0.21 -1.68
C HIS A 233 16.92 -0.99 -0.61
N ALA A 234 16.77 -2.30 -0.80
CA ALA A 234 16.18 -3.19 0.20
C ALA A 234 16.93 -3.16 1.53
N GLU A 235 18.27 -3.20 1.53
CA GLU A 235 19.04 -3.17 2.77
C GLU A 235 18.97 -1.81 3.48
N ILE A 236 18.95 -0.70 2.74
CA ILE A 236 18.72 0.64 3.33
C ILE A 236 17.31 0.71 3.94
N SER A 237 16.29 0.20 3.24
CA SER A 237 14.93 0.11 3.75
C SER A 237 14.86 -0.70 5.05
N ARG A 238 15.54 -1.85 5.10
CA ARG A 238 15.66 -2.67 6.30
C ARG A 238 16.30 -1.91 7.46
N GLN A 239 17.32 -1.09 7.19
CA GLN A 239 17.96 -0.27 8.21
C GLN A 239 17.01 0.80 8.75
N ILE A 240 16.31 1.52 7.87
CA ILE A 240 15.27 2.49 8.26
C ILE A 240 14.23 1.79 9.13
N PHE A 241 13.67 0.67 8.66
CA PHE A 241 12.67 -0.12 9.37
C PHE A 241 13.13 -0.48 10.78
N ARG A 242 14.36 -0.95 10.94
CA ARG A 242 14.91 -1.32 12.26
C ARG A 242 15.03 -0.13 13.19
N GLU A 243 15.42 1.05 12.70
CA GLU A 243 15.45 2.26 13.54
C GLU A 243 14.06 2.69 13.98
N LEU A 244 13.07 2.65 13.07
CA LEU A 244 11.68 2.97 13.42
C LEU A 244 11.09 1.98 14.42
N GLU A 245 11.34 0.68 14.26
CA GLU A 245 10.89 -0.35 15.20
C GLU A 245 11.53 -0.18 16.59
N LYS A 246 12.83 0.15 16.66
CA LYS A 246 13.47 0.46 17.95
C LYS A 246 12.76 1.60 18.67
N MET A 247 12.36 2.65 17.95
CA MET A 247 11.58 3.74 18.54
C MET A 247 10.22 3.24 19.02
N TYR A 248 9.54 2.41 18.22
CA TYR A 248 8.23 1.85 18.55
C TYR A 248 8.21 1.07 19.87
N TYR A 249 9.27 0.32 20.17
CA TYR A 249 9.40 -0.43 21.43
C TYR A 249 10.08 0.37 22.55
N THR A 250 10.51 1.60 22.32
CA THR A 250 11.07 2.46 23.36
C THR A 250 9.95 3.00 24.25
N LYS A 251 10.12 2.90 25.56
CA LYS A 251 9.14 3.45 26.52
C LYS A 251 9.01 4.96 26.33
N GLY A 252 7.79 5.44 26.18
CA GLY A 252 7.51 6.88 26.06
C GLY A 252 7.36 7.40 24.62
N ILE A 253 7.24 6.53 23.62
CA ILE A 253 6.90 6.96 22.26
C ILE A 253 5.53 7.66 22.23
N SER A 254 5.44 8.80 21.53
CA SER A 254 4.19 9.55 21.40
C SER A 254 3.25 8.91 20.37
N PRO A 255 1.92 9.10 20.50
CA PRO A 255 0.96 8.69 19.47
C PRO A 255 1.25 9.32 18.10
N GLU A 256 1.77 10.55 18.07
CA GLU A 256 2.18 11.26 16.87
C GLU A 256 3.35 10.55 16.17
N ASP A 257 4.38 10.16 16.92
CA ASP A 257 5.51 9.40 16.39
C ASP A 257 5.02 8.09 15.74
N VAL A 258 4.16 7.35 16.44
CA VAL A 258 3.56 6.10 15.93
C VAL A 258 2.77 6.33 14.64
N LEU A 259 1.97 7.38 14.58
CA LEU A 259 1.16 7.71 13.40
C LEU A 259 2.06 8.00 12.20
N VAL A 260 3.14 8.77 12.39
CA VAL A 260 4.06 9.13 11.31
C VAL A 260 4.87 7.92 10.84
N ILE A 261 5.34 7.07 11.77
CA ILE A 261 6.02 5.80 11.45
C ILE A 261 5.15 4.92 10.53
N ARG A 262 3.86 4.79 10.83
CA ARG A 262 2.90 4.05 9.98
C ARG A 262 2.73 4.64 8.59
N LYS A 263 3.02 5.93 8.38
CA LYS A 263 3.04 6.56 7.05
C LYS A 263 4.35 6.32 6.29
N ILE A 264 5.45 6.11 7.00
CA ILE A 264 6.76 5.82 6.40
C ILE A 264 6.79 4.40 5.82
N HIS A 265 6.36 3.39 6.58
CA HIS A 265 6.51 1.98 6.19
C HIS A 265 6.06 1.64 4.76
N PRO A 266 4.87 2.08 4.28
CA PRO A 266 4.42 1.74 2.93
C PRO A 266 5.25 2.36 1.80
N CYS A 267 6.01 3.42 2.09
CA CYS A 267 6.82 4.12 1.07
C CYS A 267 8.23 3.52 0.91
N LEU A 268 8.62 2.57 1.77
CA LEU A 268 9.91 1.92 1.71
C LEU A 268 9.84 0.70 0.77
N PRO A 269 10.91 0.37 0.01
CA PRO A 269 10.95 -0.88 -0.73
C PRO A 269 10.93 -2.08 0.20
N SER A 270 10.36 -3.18 -0.29
CA SER A 270 10.38 -4.47 0.38
C SER A 270 11.81 -4.97 0.57
N PHE A 271 12.07 -5.55 1.74
CA PHE A 271 13.33 -6.16 2.13
C PHE A 271 13.18 -7.65 2.40
N LYS A 272 12.23 -8.31 1.73
CA LYS A 272 12.14 -9.77 1.71
C LYS A 272 13.46 -10.39 1.24
N SER A 273 13.67 -11.66 1.60
CA SER A 273 14.90 -12.39 1.28
C SER A 273 15.23 -12.34 -0.21
N GLU A 274 14.24 -12.48 -1.11
CA GLU A 274 14.47 -12.41 -2.56
C GLU A 274 15.00 -11.05 -3.03
N PHE A 275 14.63 -9.95 -2.37
CA PHE A 275 15.06 -8.59 -2.75
C PHE A 275 16.40 -8.21 -2.12
N THR A 276 16.74 -8.80 -0.97
CA THR A 276 18.07 -8.62 -0.32
C THR A 276 19.16 -9.52 -0.88
N ALA A 277 18.81 -10.50 -1.73
CA ALA A 277 19.77 -11.38 -2.39
C ALA A 277 20.76 -10.60 -3.27
N THR A 278 21.91 -11.18 -3.59
CA THR A 278 22.96 -10.51 -4.40
C THR A 278 22.46 -10.06 -5.78
N VAL A 279 21.50 -10.79 -6.35
CA VAL A 279 20.97 -10.54 -7.70
C VAL A 279 19.44 -10.67 -7.69
N PRO A 280 18.70 -9.65 -7.22
CA PRO A 280 17.24 -9.65 -7.23
C PRO A 280 16.69 -9.25 -8.61
N LEU A 281 15.40 -9.48 -8.83
CA LEU A 281 14.65 -9.04 -10.03
C LEU A 281 15.29 -9.45 -11.36
N THR A 282 15.85 -10.67 -11.44
CA THR A 282 16.57 -11.13 -12.64
C THR A 282 15.69 -11.43 -13.84
N ARG A 283 14.38 -11.61 -13.65
CA ARG A 283 13.44 -12.01 -14.72
C ARG A 283 13.43 -11.04 -15.89
N ILE A 284 13.59 -9.74 -15.62
CA ILE A 284 13.64 -8.71 -16.67
C ILE A 284 14.80 -8.90 -17.65
N ARG A 285 15.93 -9.44 -17.18
CA ARG A 285 17.06 -9.78 -18.05
C ARG A 285 16.67 -10.89 -19.01
N ASP A 286 16.02 -11.94 -18.52
CA ASP A 286 15.63 -13.09 -19.35
C ASP A 286 14.58 -12.68 -20.40
N ILE A 287 13.62 -11.84 -19.98
CA ILE A 287 12.63 -11.21 -20.88
C ILE A 287 13.33 -10.39 -21.97
N ALA A 288 14.29 -9.54 -21.60
CA ALA A 288 15.02 -8.68 -22.53
C ALA A 288 15.98 -9.45 -23.45
N HIS A 289 16.23 -10.74 -23.22
CA HIS A 289 17.09 -11.57 -24.08
C HIS A 289 16.30 -12.51 -25.00
N ARG A 290 14.98 -12.55 -24.91
CA ARG A 290 14.11 -13.36 -25.76
C ARG A 290 14.32 -13.12 -27.27
N ASN A 291 14.08 -14.16 -28.06
CA ASN A 291 14.23 -14.14 -29.52
C ASN A 291 12.87 -14.06 -30.25
N ASP A 292 11.77 -14.25 -29.53
CA ASP A 292 10.40 -14.26 -30.04
C ASP A 292 9.68 -12.92 -29.86
N ILE A 293 10.44 -11.83 -29.64
CA ILE A 293 9.92 -10.46 -29.58
C ILE A 293 10.63 -9.57 -30.62
N PRO A 294 9.96 -8.54 -31.16
CA PRO A 294 10.58 -7.62 -32.11
C PRO A 294 11.85 -6.96 -31.54
N HIS A 295 12.85 -6.72 -32.39
CA HIS A 295 14.12 -6.12 -31.98
C HIS A 295 13.94 -4.77 -31.28
N GLU A 296 13.06 -3.92 -31.80
CA GLU A 296 12.78 -2.60 -31.22
C GLU A 296 12.24 -2.71 -29.79
N LEU A 297 11.27 -3.61 -29.56
CA LEU A 297 10.70 -3.85 -28.23
C LEU A 297 11.77 -4.38 -27.26
N LYS A 298 12.66 -5.26 -27.75
CA LYS A 298 13.80 -5.77 -26.98
C LYS A 298 14.72 -4.65 -26.51
N GLN A 299 15.04 -3.69 -27.38
CA GLN A 299 15.85 -2.52 -27.00
C GLN A 299 15.11 -1.62 -26.01
N GLU A 300 13.81 -1.41 -26.21
CA GLU A 300 12.99 -0.60 -25.31
C GLU A 300 12.95 -1.18 -23.89
N ILE A 301 12.71 -2.49 -23.75
CA ILE A 301 12.74 -3.18 -22.45
C ILE A 301 14.13 -3.06 -21.79
N LYS A 302 15.19 -3.28 -22.58
CA LYS A 302 16.57 -3.24 -22.09
C LYS A 302 16.96 -1.86 -21.58
N HIS A 303 16.76 -0.83 -22.39
CA HIS A 303 17.25 0.53 -22.11
C HIS A 303 16.32 1.32 -21.20
N THR A 304 15.03 1.00 -21.16
CA THR A 304 14.05 1.68 -20.30
C THR A 304 13.94 1.04 -18.92
N ILE A 305 14.02 -0.30 -18.81
CA ILE A 305 13.71 -1.02 -17.57
C ILE A 305 14.93 -1.79 -17.04
N GLN A 306 15.48 -2.73 -17.82
CA GLN A 306 16.53 -3.63 -17.34
C GLN A 306 17.79 -2.89 -16.88
N ASN A 307 18.33 -2.00 -17.73
CA ASN A 307 19.56 -1.28 -17.42
C ASN A 307 19.37 -0.35 -16.22
N LYS A 308 18.21 0.32 -16.14
CA LYS A 308 17.87 1.21 -15.04
C LYS A 308 17.81 0.48 -13.71
N LEU A 309 17.02 -0.59 -13.62
CA LEU A 309 16.90 -1.39 -12.39
C LEU A 309 18.24 -1.95 -11.90
N HIS A 310 19.15 -2.30 -12.81
CA HIS A 310 20.49 -2.79 -12.45
C HIS A 310 21.51 -1.70 -12.13
N ARG A 311 21.21 -0.43 -12.45
CA ARG A 311 22.08 0.73 -12.21
C ARG A 311 21.63 1.54 -11.00
N SER A 312 20.35 1.86 -10.93
CA SER A 312 19.69 2.37 -9.74
C SER A 312 18.20 2.22 -9.97
N ALA A 313 17.58 1.29 -9.25
CA ALA A 313 16.13 1.23 -9.19
C ALA A 313 15.56 2.58 -8.71
N GLY A 314 14.36 2.91 -9.16
CA GLY A 314 13.58 4.04 -8.69
C GLY A 314 12.08 3.83 -8.93
N PRO A 315 11.19 4.54 -8.22
CA PRO A 315 9.74 4.43 -8.42
C PRO A 315 9.31 4.62 -9.89
N GLU A 316 10.06 5.39 -10.67
CA GLU A 316 9.89 5.58 -12.11
C GLU A 316 9.89 4.26 -12.90
N ASP A 317 10.66 3.26 -12.45
CA ASP A 317 10.77 1.96 -13.14
C ASP A 317 9.46 1.17 -13.06
N LEU A 318 8.69 1.33 -11.97
CA LEU A 318 7.38 0.71 -11.84
C LEU A 318 6.39 1.32 -12.84
N VAL A 319 6.39 2.65 -12.98
CA VAL A 319 5.58 3.37 -13.97
C VAL A 319 5.93 2.93 -15.39
N ALA A 320 7.23 2.87 -15.70
CA ALA A 320 7.70 2.46 -17.03
C ALA A 320 7.33 1.01 -17.35
N THR A 321 7.38 0.13 -16.35
CA THR A 321 6.99 -1.27 -16.50
C THR A 321 5.48 -1.42 -16.69
N GLU A 322 4.66 -0.67 -15.95
CA GLU A 322 3.20 -0.66 -16.12
C GLU A 322 2.78 -0.14 -17.50
N ALA A 323 3.39 0.95 -17.95
CA ALA A 323 3.15 1.51 -19.29
C ALA A 323 3.56 0.52 -20.39
N MET A 324 4.69 -0.19 -20.22
CA MET A 324 5.13 -1.23 -21.13
C MET A 324 4.14 -2.41 -21.15
N LEU A 325 3.70 -2.87 -19.97
CA LEU A 325 2.73 -3.96 -19.84
C LEU A 325 1.41 -3.61 -20.53
N THR A 326 0.91 -2.39 -20.30
CA THR A 326 -0.29 -1.86 -20.97
C THR A 326 -0.13 -1.87 -22.48
N ARG A 327 1.05 -1.47 -22.99
CA ARG A 327 1.33 -1.47 -24.42
C ARG A 327 1.35 -2.88 -25.02
N ILE A 328 2.05 -3.83 -24.40
CA ILE A 328 2.15 -5.21 -24.93
C ILE A 328 0.85 -6.01 -24.78
N THR A 329 -0.06 -5.59 -23.91
CA THR A 329 -1.38 -6.24 -23.71
C THR A 329 -2.51 -5.54 -24.46
N LYS A 330 -2.25 -4.40 -25.09
CA LYS A 330 -3.26 -3.58 -25.78
C LYS A 330 -4.02 -4.36 -26.86
N ASN A 331 -3.32 -5.18 -27.65
CA ASN A 331 -3.91 -6.01 -28.68
C ASN A 331 -3.68 -7.49 -28.33
N PRO A 332 -4.70 -8.22 -27.84
CA PRO A 332 -4.55 -9.64 -27.50
C PRO A 332 -4.03 -10.47 -28.69
N GLY A 333 -3.00 -11.27 -28.46
CA GLY A 333 -2.39 -12.13 -29.47
C GLY A 333 -1.30 -11.49 -30.33
N GLU A 334 -0.99 -10.19 -30.17
CA GLU A 334 0.11 -9.52 -30.89
C GLU A 334 1.49 -10.08 -30.49
N TYR A 335 1.65 -10.45 -29.21
CA TYR A 335 2.89 -11.01 -28.67
C TYR A 335 2.67 -12.42 -28.13
N ASN A 336 3.75 -13.20 -28.06
CA ASN A 336 3.73 -14.55 -27.49
C ASN A 336 3.14 -14.53 -26.06
N GLY A 337 2.13 -15.37 -25.78
CA GLY A 337 1.50 -15.46 -24.47
C GLY A 337 2.49 -15.74 -23.33
N ALA A 338 3.50 -16.59 -23.58
CA ALA A 338 4.54 -16.88 -22.59
C ALA A 338 5.44 -15.65 -22.31
N PHE A 339 5.64 -14.75 -23.28
CA PHE A 339 6.33 -13.49 -23.04
C PHE A 339 5.49 -12.56 -22.17
N VAL A 340 4.20 -12.39 -22.51
CA VAL A 340 3.27 -11.52 -21.78
C VAL A 340 3.12 -12.01 -20.32
N GLU A 341 2.96 -13.31 -20.11
CA GLU A 341 2.87 -13.92 -18.78
C GLU A 341 4.13 -13.65 -17.95
N GLN A 342 5.33 -13.88 -18.51
CA GLN A 342 6.58 -13.59 -17.80
C GLN A 342 6.70 -12.09 -17.45
N PHE A 343 6.23 -11.20 -18.33
CA PHE A 343 6.21 -9.76 -18.07
C PHE A 343 5.22 -9.39 -16.95
N GLN A 344 4.04 -10.01 -16.89
CA GLN A 344 3.07 -9.83 -15.80
C GLN A 344 3.61 -10.32 -14.45
N ILE A 345 4.30 -11.46 -14.44
CA ILE A 345 4.97 -11.97 -13.23
C ILE A 345 6.05 -10.98 -12.79
N PHE A 346 6.90 -10.52 -13.71
CA PHE A 346 7.92 -9.51 -13.41
C PHE A 346 7.31 -8.22 -12.87
N TYR A 347 6.23 -7.72 -13.46
CA TYR A 347 5.54 -6.54 -12.97
C TYR A 347 4.98 -6.76 -11.55
N SER A 348 4.51 -7.98 -11.24
CA SER A 348 4.04 -8.32 -9.89
C SER A 348 5.19 -8.39 -8.88
N GLU A 349 6.35 -8.95 -9.25
CA GLU A 349 7.58 -8.91 -8.45
C GLU A 349 8.02 -7.46 -8.19
N LEU A 350 7.92 -6.60 -9.20
CA LEU A 350 8.26 -5.19 -9.08
C LEU A 350 7.27 -4.44 -8.17
N LYS A 351 5.96 -4.70 -8.28
CA LYS A 351 4.95 -4.17 -7.35
C LYS A 351 5.24 -4.58 -5.91
N ASP A 352 5.60 -5.84 -5.67
CA ASP A 352 5.96 -6.32 -4.34
C ASP A 352 7.25 -5.63 -3.83
N PHE A 353 8.26 -5.47 -4.69
CA PHE A 353 9.47 -4.75 -4.34
C PHE A 353 9.19 -3.29 -3.92
N PHE A 354 8.28 -2.59 -4.60
CA PHE A 354 7.91 -1.21 -4.26
C PHE A 354 6.75 -1.11 -3.26
N ASN A 355 6.29 -2.22 -2.66
CA ASN A 355 5.10 -2.24 -1.79
C ASN A 355 3.84 -1.60 -2.44
N ALA A 356 3.72 -1.72 -3.76
CA ALA A 356 2.64 -1.16 -4.58
C ALA A 356 1.49 -2.16 -4.83
N GLY A 357 1.65 -3.41 -4.38
CA GLY A 357 0.63 -4.46 -4.52
C GLY A 357 -0.54 -4.25 -3.55
N ARG A 358 -1.70 -3.90 -4.10
CA ARG A 358 -3.01 -4.25 -3.57
C ARG A 358 -3.84 -4.79 -4.71
#